data_AF-A0A6I1F7M7-F1
#
_entry.id   AF-A0A6I1F7M7-F1
#
_cell.length_a   1.000
_cell.length_b   1.000
_cell.length_c   1.000
_cell.angle_alpha   90.00
_cell.angle_beta   90.00
_cell.angle_gamma   90.00
#
_symmetry.space_group_name_H-M   'P 1'
#
loop_
_entity.id
_entity.type
_entity.pdbx_description
1 polymer ?
#
loop_
_entity_poly.entity_id
_entity_poly.type
_entity_poly.pdbx_seq_one_letter_code
_entity_poly.pdbx_strand_id
1 'polypeptide(L)' 'MKLLLLALVTGFLTGFIFALLKLPIPAPNAFPGILGIFGIYAGFKVFEWVVTFFQR' A
#
# COMPACT_ATOMS: atom_id res chain seq x y z
N MET A 1 3.91 10.02 11.74
CA MET A 1 2.75 10.88 11.38
C MET A 1 3.00 11.71 10.12
N LYS A 2 4.01 12.59 10.06
CA LYS A 2 4.30 13.38 8.85
C LYS A 2 4.46 12.53 7.57
N LEU A 3 5.20 11.42 7.64
CA LEU A 3 5.45 10.57 6.48
C LEU A 3 4.17 9.91 5.93
N LEU A 4 3.26 9.49 6.79
CA LEU A 4 1.97 8.88 6.41
C LEU A 4 1.09 9.88 5.66
N LEU A 5 0.99 11.11 6.18
CA LEU A 5 0.25 12.20 5.54
C LEU A 5 0.87 12.57 4.18
N LEU A 6 2.20 12.69 4.12
CA LEU A 6 2.90 12.96 2.87
C LEU A 6 2.68 11.83 1.85
N ALA A 7 2.83 10.57 2.24
CA ALA A 7 2.60 9.43 1.36
C ALA A 7 1.16 9.37 0.83
N LEU A 8 0.17 9.65 1.68
CA LEU A 8 -1.24 9.72 1.29
C LEU A 8 -1.49 10.84 0.29
N VAL A 9 -1.01 12.05 0.57
CA VAL A 9 -1.18 13.23 -0.31
C VAL A 9 -0.45 13.01 -1.63
N THR A 10 0.78 12.50 -1.60
CA THR A 10 1.53 12.17 -2.82
C THR A 10 0.80 11.12 -3.65
N GLY A 11 0.37 10.01 -3.06
CA GLY A 11 -0.37 8.97 -3.78
C GLY A 11 -1.68 9.48 -4.38
N PHE A 12 -2.42 10.30 -3.64
CA PHE A 12 -3.66 10.94 -4.11
C PHE A 12 -3.38 11.86 -5.31
N LEU A 13 -2.41 12.77 -5.20
CA LEU A 13 -2.08 13.72 -6.26
C LEU A 13 -1.54 13.01 -7.52
N THR A 14 -0.68 12.00 -7.35
CA THR A 14 -0.19 11.19 -8.48
C THR A 14 -1.35 10.48 -9.18
N GLY A 15 -2.24 9.82 -8.44
CA GLY A 15 -3.42 9.18 -9.03
C GLY A 15 -4.34 10.17 -9.75
N PHE A 16 -4.57 11.33 -9.13
CA PHE A 16 -5.41 12.40 -9.69
C PHE A 16 -4.84 12.96 -10.99
N ILE A 17 -3.55 13.30 -11.03
CA ILE A 17 -2.89 13.84 -12.23
C ILE A 17 -2.92 12.82 -13.37
N PHE A 18 -2.63 11.55 -13.09
CA PHE A 18 -2.64 10.51 -14.12
C PHE A 18 -4.04 10.27 -14.70
N ALA A 19 -5.07 10.26 -13.84
CA ALA A 19 -6.46 10.16 -14.28
C ALA A 19 -6.87 11.39 -15.11
N LEU A 20 -6.49 12.60 -14.66
CA LEU A 20 -6.76 13.86 -15.36
C LEU A 20 -6.15 13.88 -16.77
N LEU A 21 -4.91 13.40 -16.89
CA LEU A 21 -4.17 13.32 -18.16
C LEU A 21 -4.49 12.07 -18.98
N LYS A 22 -5.39 11.19 -18.50
CA LYS A 22 -5.71 9.88 -19.12
C LYS A 22 -4.48 9.00 -19.38
N LEU A 23 -3.46 9.12 -18.52
CA LEU A 23 -2.24 8.33 -18.60
C LEU A 23 -2.47 6.95 -17.96
N PRO A 24 -1.77 5.91 -18.43
CA PRO A 24 -1.76 4.63 -17.74
C PRO A 24 -1.21 4.83 -16.33
N ILE A 25 -2.00 4.45 -15.31
CA ILE A 25 -1.58 4.59 -13.92
C ILE A 25 -0.47 3.58 -13.57
N PRO A 26 0.59 4.00 -12.86
CA PRO A 26 1.71 3.14 -12.49
C PRO A 26 1.39 2.21 -11.31
N ALA A 27 0.32 2.50 -10.56
CA ALA A 27 -0.14 1.70 -9.44
C ALA A 27 -1.10 0.58 -9.89
N PRO A 28 -1.26 -0.50 -9.11
CA PRO A 28 -2.26 -1.53 -9.38
C PRO A 28 -3.65 -0.91 -9.53
N ASN A 29 -4.17 -0.93 -10.74
CA ASN A 29 -5.44 -0.31 -11.10
C ASN A 29 -6.65 -1.19 -10.74
N ALA A 30 -6.43 -2.49 -10.55
CA ALA A 30 -7.46 -3.45 -10.21
C ALA A 30 -7.56 -3.62 -8.69
N PHE A 31 -8.79 -3.64 -8.17
CA PHE A 31 -9.06 -3.90 -6.74
C PHE A 31 -8.37 -5.18 -6.21
N PRO A 32 -8.30 -6.30 -6.96
CA PRO A 32 -7.52 -7.47 -6.56
C PRO A 32 -6.03 -7.19 -6.30
N GLY A 33 -5.41 -6.29 -7.07
CA GLY A 33 -4.00 -5.92 -6.88
C GLY A 33 -3.78 -5.16 -5.58
N ILE A 34 -4.71 -4.27 -5.21
CA ILE A 34 -4.67 -3.53 -3.94
C ILE A 34 -4.84 -4.49 -2.76
N LEU A 35 -5.81 -5.40 -2.84
CA LEU A 35 -6.01 -6.44 -1.82
C LEU A 35 -4.79 -7.36 -1.68
N GLY A 36 -4.13 -7.71 -2.79
CA GLY A 36 -2.90 -8.49 -2.79
C GLY A 36 -1.77 -7.83 -1.98
N ILE A 37 -1.51 -6.54 -2.22
CA ILE A 37 -0.49 -5.77 -1.46
C ILE A 37 -0.84 -5.75 0.03
N PHE A 38 -2.12 -5.50 0.36
CA PHE A 38 -2.59 -5.52 1.74
C PHE A 38 -2.37 -6.89 2.40
N GLY A 39 -2.73 -7.98 1.71
CA GLY A 39 -2.56 -9.34 2.20
C GLY A 39 -1.10 -9.71 2.44
N ILE A 40 -0.19 -9.31 1.53
CA ILE A 40 1.26 -9.53 1.69
C ILE A 40 1.77 -8.85 2.96
N TYR A 41 1.43 -7.57 3.16
CA TYR A 41 1.87 -6.83 4.34
C TYR A 41 1.26 -7.41 5.63
N ALA A 42 -0.04 -7.71 5.63
CA ALA A 42 -0.71 -8.31 6.77
C ALA A 42 -0.10 -9.67 7.15
N GLY A 43 0.15 -10.54 6.17
CA GLY A 43 0.81 -11.82 6.39
C GLY A 43 2.20 -11.68 6.99
N PHE A 44 3.00 -10.72 6.49
CA PHE A 44 4.31 -10.39 7.07
C PHE A 44 4.20 -9.95 8.54
N LYS A 45 3.27 -9.04 8.87
CA LYS A 45 3.06 -8.58 10.26
C LYS A 45 2.62 -9.73 11.19
N VAL A 46 1.76 -10.63 10.71
CA VAL A 46 1.36 -11.83 11.47
C VAL A 46 2.58 -12.72 11.71
N PHE A 47 3.42 -12.94 10.69
CA PHE A 47 4.65 -13.73 10.85
C PHE A 47 5.59 -13.12 11.89
N GLU A 48 5.83 -11.80 11.85
CA GLU A 48 6.65 -11.12 12.88
C GLU A 48 6.10 -11.34 14.30
N TRP A 49 4.78 -11.30 14.46
CA TRP A 49 4.14 -11.54 15.73
C TRP A 49 4.31 -12.99 16.21
N VAL A 50 4.13 -13.95 15.30
CA VAL A 50 4.38 -15.38 15.58
C VAL A 50 5.83 -15.61 15.99
N VAL A 51 6.81 -15.09 15.24
CA VAL A 51 8.23 -15.23 15.59
C VAL A 51 8.54 -14.62 16.96
N THR A 52 8.00 -13.43 17.24
CA THR A 52 8.18 -12.78 18.55
C THR A 52 7.58 -13.60 19.69
N PHE A 53 6.48 -14.32 19.44
CA PHE A 53 5.85 -15.20 20.43
C PHE A 53 6.70 -16.45 20.72
N PHE A 54 7.35 -17.03 19.70
CA PHE A 54 8.23 -18.20 19.86
C PHE A 54 9.64 -17.88 20.41
N GLN A 55 10.07 -16.62 20.32
CA GLN A 55 11.35 -16.15 20.88
C GLN A 55 11.25 -15.66 22.34
N ARG A 56 10.05 -15.67 22.93
CA ARG A 56 9.82 -15.48 24.37
C ARG A 56 9.69 -16.84 25.05
#